data_AF-A0A7J7QII0-F1
#
_entry.id   AF-A0A7J7QII0-F1
#
_cell.length_a   1.000
_cell.length_b   1.000
_cell.length_c   1.000
_cell.angle_alpha   90.00
_cell.angle_beta   90.00
_cell.angle_gamma   90.00
#
_symmetry.space_group_name_H-M   'P 1'
#
loop_
_entity.id
_entity.type
_entity.pdbx_description
1 polymer ?
#
loop_
_entity_poly.entity_id
_entity_poly.type
_entity_poly.pdbx_seq_one_letter_code
_entity_poly.pdbx_strand_id
1 'polypeptide(L)'
;MSQQAKATFEFDMCTTQQFTVNISSIAPLPQRLSQNGSDVVVNGKQAMLLRPIIHLFGRKNRTMNGEVIKELEYDTMNNPINFINRYIMLPSNATSADTFSFVLDEDQLDEGYYQLSAKIALVSQFPDLVDLDGRTNIIQADSYGEDVRGFVEYSGVTVINETSMVGVQKSKTTLSQITSDKFNTNIQSGEPISFFWQFAGIGQERCFHDDVEIADCASGVNVQANDVSHESQQHTFRVEFTDVCGNSKEAEYSYTQQGVQAVSKVDYIPVVSDNLQLPAAVAKQPRNSAAAAGPAGVSAALLMLLAAALL
;
A
#
# COMPACT_ATOMS: atom_id res chain seq x y z
N MET A 1 12.99 -32.35 10.48
CA MET A 1 13.13 -31.13 11.30
C MET A 1 11.81 -30.91 12.01
N SER A 2 11.79 -30.95 13.35
CA SER A 2 10.60 -30.62 14.14
C SER A 2 10.36 -29.12 14.08
N GLN A 3 9.14 -28.70 13.78
CA GLN A 3 8.75 -27.29 13.71
C GLN A 3 9.05 -26.62 15.07
N GLN A 4 9.95 -25.63 15.09
CA GLN A 4 10.48 -25.03 16.32
C GLN A 4 9.60 -23.91 16.88
N ALA A 5 8.80 -23.26 16.04
CA ALA A 5 7.77 -22.28 16.42
C ALA A 5 6.70 -22.18 15.32
N LYS A 6 5.48 -21.80 15.68
CA LYS A 6 4.36 -21.56 14.74
C LYS A 6 3.45 -20.48 15.30
N ALA A 7 2.91 -19.63 14.44
CA ALA A 7 1.64 -18.94 14.67
C ALA A 7 0.98 -18.68 13.32
N THR A 8 -0.33 -18.43 13.36
CA THR A 8 -1.09 -17.96 12.21
C THR A 8 -1.35 -16.47 12.38
N PHE A 9 -1.16 -15.73 11.29
CA PHE A 9 -1.35 -14.29 11.27
C PHE A 9 -2.39 -13.93 10.24
N GLU A 10 -3.40 -13.19 10.65
CA GLU A 10 -4.40 -12.63 9.75
C GLU A 10 -4.42 -11.12 9.94
N PHE A 11 -4.47 -10.40 8.82
CA PHE A 11 -4.50 -8.95 8.79
C PHE A 11 -5.91 -8.50 8.40
N ASP A 12 -6.52 -7.66 9.22
CA ASP A 12 -7.87 -7.14 9.00
C ASP A 12 -7.85 -5.62 9.06
N MET A 13 -8.28 -4.96 7.97
CA MET A 13 -8.48 -3.51 7.88
C MET A 13 -9.97 -3.15 7.91
N CYS A 14 -10.85 -4.12 7.68
CA CYS A 14 -12.18 -3.88 7.14
C CYS A 14 -13.26 -3.95 8.20
N THR A 15 -12.99 -4.68 9.29
CA THR A 15 -13.88 -4.70 10.46
C THR A 15 -13.70 -3.47 11.33
N THR A 16 -12.46 -3.01 11.51
CA THR A 16 -12.11 -1.98 12.51
C THR A 16 -11.68 -0.65 11.90
N GLN A 17 -11.53 -0.55 10.57
CA GLN A 17 -10.87 0.58 9.88
C GLN A 17 -9.44 0.84 10.38
N GLN A 18 -8.86 -0.15 11.03
CA GLN A 18 -7.52 -0.12 11.61
C GLN A 18 -6.79 -1.36 11.16
N PHE A 19 -5.49 -1.23 10.92
CA PHE A 19 -4.69 -2.36 10.51
C PHE A 19 -4.43 -3.29 11.71
N THR A 20 -5.23 -4.35 11.79
CA THR A 20 -5.27 -5.27 12.93
C THR A 20 -4.58 -6.58 12.59
N VAL A 21 -3.80 -7.11 13.52
CA VAL A 21 -3.16 -8.43 13.42
C VAL A 21 -3.77 -9.39 14.41
N ASN A 22 -4.33 -10.46 13.88
CA ASN A 22 -4.82 -11.59 14.66
C ASN A 22 -3.77 -12.68 14.70
N ILE A 23 -3.47 -13.18 15.89
CA ILE A 23 -2.38 -14.14 16.15
C ILE A 23 -2.96 -15.34 16.87
N SER A 24 -2.74 -16.54 16.34
CA SER A 24 -3.21 -17.79 16.96
C SER A 24 -2.21 -18.94 16.81
N SER A 25 -2.48 -20.09 17.45
CA SER A 25 -1.69 -21.33 17.33
C SER A 25 -0.22 -21.17 17.73
N ILE A 26 0.04 -20.39 18.79
CA ILE A 26 1.37 -19.94 19.15
C ILE A 26 2.16 -21.07 19.82
N ALA A 27 3.37 -21.30 19.33
CA ALA A 27 4.37 -22.14 19.97
C ALA A 27 5.78 -21.56 19.73
N PRO A 28 6.72 -21.69 20.68
CA PRO A 28 6.55 -22.27 22.02
C PRO A 28 5.77 -21.37 23.00
N LEU A 29 5.15 -21.99 24.02
CA LEU A 29 4.39 -21.28 25.05
C LEU A 29 5.30 -20.64 26.11
N PRO A 30 4.82 -19.62 26.84
CA PRO A 30 5.57 -19.01 27.94
C PRO A 30 6.04 -20.04 28.97
N GLN A 31 7.33 -20.01 29.34
CA GLN A 31 7.93 -20.89 30.33
C GLN A 31 8.17 -20.16 31.65
N ARG A 32 7.62 -20.70 32.74
CA ARG A 32 7.79 -20.15 34.09
C ARG A 32 9.19 -20.41 34.61
N LEU A 33 9.75 -19.42 35.30
CA LEU A 33 10.94 -19.63 36.12
C LEU A 33 10.51 -20.24 37.46
N SER A 34 11.08 -21.38 37.79
CA SER A 34 10.89 -22.03 39.09
C SER A 34 12.24 -22.30 39.75
N GLN A 35 12.25 -22.22 41.09
CA GLN A 35 13.40 -22.58 41.91
C GLN A 35 12.93 -23.61 42.93
N ASN A 36 13.56 -24.79 42.94
CA ASN A 36 13.20 -25.90 43.82
C ASN A 36 11.70 -26.28 43.76
N GLY A 37 11.11 -26.25 42.57
CA GLY A 37 9.68 -26.56 42.35
C GLY A 37 8.71 -25.48 42.81
N SER A 38 9.20 -24.34 43.32
CA SER A 38 8.38 -23.18 43.64
C SER A 38 8.53 -22.10 42.57
N ASP A 39 7.42 -21.46 42.25
CA ASP A 39 7.35 -20.36 41.29
C ASP A 39 8.17 -19.15 41.79
N VAL A 40 9.04 -18.60 40.93
CA VAL A 40 9.81 -17.39 41.25
C VAL A 40 8.96 -16.16 40.97
N VAL A 41 8.89 -15.22 41.91
CA VAL A 41 8.12 -13.98 41.78
C VAL A 41 9.07 -12.78 41.77
N VAL A 42 8.96 -11.93 40.75
CA VAL A 42 9.73 -10.69 40.61
C VAL A 42 8.74 -9.53 40.48
N ASN A 43 8.90 -8.50 41.30
CA ASN A 43 7.99 -7.33 41.35
C ASN A 43 6.51 -7.72 41.52
N GLY A 44 6.24 -8.76 42.33
CA GLY A 44 4.89 -9.26 42.58
C GLY A 44 4.24 -10.02 41.41
N LYS A 45 4.99 -10.30 40.34
CA LYS A 45 4.52 -11.08 39.18
C LYS A 45 5.32 -12.37 39.02
N GLN A 46 4.66 -13.41 38.52
CA GLN A 46 5.32 -14.66 38.14
C GLN A 46 6.46 -14.37 37.15
N ALA A 47 7.67 -14.77 37.51
CA ALA A 47 8.83 -14.66 36.64
C ALA A 47 8.78 -15.72 35.54
N MET A 48 9.15 -15.31 34.34
CA MET A 48 9.18 -16.16 33.15
C MET A 48 10.63 -16.32 32.71
N LEU A 49 11.05 -17.57 32.53
CA LEU A 49 12.38 -17.89 32.00
C LEU A 49 12.45 -17.52 30.51
N LEU A 50 11.43 -17.93 29.75
CA LEU A 50 11.29 -17.62 28.32
C LEU A 50 9.85 -17.20 28.03
N ARG A 51 9.68 -16.15 27.23
CA ARG A 51 8.37 -15.72 26.73
C ARG A 51 8.43 -15.58 25.22
N PRO A 52 7.42 -16.06 24.48
CA PRO A 52 7.33 -15.77 23.06
C PRO A 52 7.10 -14.27 22.83
N ILE A 53 7.85 -13.73 21.89
CA ILE A 53 7.70 -12.39 21.35
C ILE A 53 7.45 -12.50 19.85
N ILE A 54 6.65 -11.59 19.33
CA ILE A 54 6.38 -11.49 17.91
C ILE A 54 6.96 -10.18 17.44
N HIS A 55 7.78 -10.23 16.41
CA HIS A 55 8.30 -9.06 15.75
C HIS A 55 7.68 -8.97 14.37
N LEU A 56 6.84 -7.96 14.19
CA LEU A 56 6.20 -7.61 12.93
C LEU A 56 6.96 -6.45 12.33
N PHE A 57 7.41 -6.62 11.09
CA PHE A 57 8.15 -5.59 10.40
C PHE A 57 7.83 -5.57 8.91
N GLY A 58 7.93 -4.40 8.31
CA GLY A 58 7.66 -4.24 6.90
C GLY A 58 7.61 -2.78 6.47
N ARG A 59 7.39 -2.57 5.19
CA ARG A 59 7.36 -1.23 4.60
C ARG A 59 6.31 -1.12 3.51
N LYS A 60 5.84 0.10 3.29
CA LYS A 60 5.03 0.43 2.13
C LYS A 60 5.83 0.14 0.86
N ASN A 61 5.26 -0.67 -0.01
CA ASN A 61 5.85 -1.08 -1.29
C ASN A 61 5.14 -0.42 -2.48
N ARG A 62 3.84 -0.13 -2.36
CA ARG A 62 3.06 0.53 -3.43
C ARG A 62 2.08 1.57 -2.88
N THR A 63 1.80 2.59 -3.67
CA THR A 63 0.73 3.58 -3.40
C THR A 63 -0.66 2.98 -3.68
N MET A 64 -1.73 3.71 -3.31
CA MET A 64 -3.10 3.35 -3.67
C MET A 64 -3.36 3.27 -5.18
N ASN A 65 -2.54 3.93 -6.00
CA ASN A 65 -2.67 3.89 -7.46
C ASN A 65 -1.81 2.79 -8.09
N GLY A 66 -1.23 1.90 -7.28
CA GLY A 66 -0.39 0.79 -7.74
C GLY A 66 1.04 1.18 -8.11
N GLU A 67 1.44 2.44 -7.93
CA GLU A 67 2.81 2.89 -8.21
C GLU A 67 3.79 2.21 -7.25
N VAL A 68 4.83 1.58 -7.82
CA VAL A 68 5.88 0.92 -7.04
C VAL A 68 6.83 1.95 -6.45
N ILE A 69 6.97 1.91 -5.12
CA ILE A 69 7.88 2.77 -4.38
C ILE A 69 9.26 2.10 -4.38
N LYS A 70 10.19 2.63 -5.19
CA LYS A 70 11.52 2.02 -5.41
C LYS A 70 12.51 2.35 -4.31
N GLU A 71 12.45 3.56 -3.77
CA GLU A 71 13.29 4.01 -2.67
C GLU A 71 12.40 4.76 -1.69
N LEU A 72 12.17 4.16 -0.52
CA LEU A 72 11.95 4.93 0.68
C LEU A 72 13.36 5.11 1.25
N GLU A 73 13.81 6.35 1.43
CA GLU A 73 15.02 6.57 2.23
C GLU A 73 14.83 5.83 3.55
N TYR A 74 15.68 4.83 3.82
CA TYR A 74 15.67 4.07 5.07
C TYR A 74 16.19 4.95 6.23
N ASP A 75 16.18 6.28 6.06
CA ASP A 75 16.70 7.21 7.02
C ASP A 75 15.64 7.50 8.10
N THR A 76 15.69 6.56 9.05
CA THR A 76 15.56 6.73 10.50
C THR A 76 14.20 7.14 11.04
N MET A 77 13.44 6.14 11.52
CA MET A 77 12.62 6.17 12.76
C MET A 77 11.57 7.28 12.96
N ASN A 78 11.47 8.26 12.06
CA ASN A 78 10.73 9.51 12.20
C ASN A 78 9.54 9.61 11.26
N ASN A 79 9.37 8.64 10.35
CA ASN A 79 8.18 8.55 9.52
C ASN A 79 7.45 7.20 9.70
N PRO A 80 6.77 7.00 10.84
CA PRO A 80 6.05 5.76 11.14
C PRO A 80 4.93 5.46 10.14
N ILE A 81 4.55 6.42 9.30
CA ILE A 81 3.42 6.28 8.38
C ILE A 81 3.68 5.26 7.27
N ASN A 82 4.93 4.93 6.94
CA ASN A 82 5.27 4.01 5.84
C ASN A 82 5.98 2.73 6.29
N PHE A 83 6.19 2.56 7.59
CA PHE A 83 6.97 1.45 8.13
C PHE A 83 6.23 0.81 9.31
N ILE A 84 6.17 -0.51 9.28
CA ILE A 84 5.71 -1.30 10.41
C ILE A 84 6.97 -1.83 11.09
N ASN A 85 7.09 -1.57 12.39
CA ASN A 85 8.10 -2.18 13.25
C ASN A 85 7.53 -2.26 14.66
N ARG A 86 7.00 -3.43 15.02
CA ARG A 86 6.24 -3.65 16.25
C ARG A 86 6.67 -4.93 16.91
N TYR A 87 6.93 -4.84 18.21
CA TYR A 87 7.16 -5.99 19.06
C TYR A 87 5.93 -6.23 19.92
N ILE A 88 5.39 -7.43 19.85
CA ILE A 88 4.20 -7.85 20.59
C ILE A 88 4.64 -8.94 21.56
N MET A 89 4.67 -8.60 22.86
CA MET A 89 4.95 -9.57 23.91
C MET A 89 3.67 -10.26 24.32
N LEU A 90 3.66 -11.60 24.27
CA LEU A 90 2.47 -12.35 24.62
C LEU A 90 2.30 -12.45 26.15
N PRO A 91 1.06 -12.47 26.66
CA PRO A 91 0.78 -12.64 28.08
C PRO A 91 1.44 -13.89 28.66
N SER A 92 1.82 -13.85 29.94
CA SER A 92 2.47 -14.99 30.62
C SER A 92 1.57 -16.22 30.78
N ASN A 93 0.25 -16.05 30.64
CA ASN A 93 -0.75 -17.09 30.68
C ASN A 93 -1.25 -17.52 29.28
N ALA A 94 -0.60 -17.08 28.21
CA ALA A 94 -0.99 -17.43 26.85
C ALA A 94 -0.97 -18.95 26.63
N THR A 95 -2.03 -19.46 26.01
CA THR A 95 -2.19 -20.87 25.63
C THR A 95 -2.18 -21.03 24.11
N SER A 96 -2.00 -22.26 23.63
CA SER A 96 -2.00 -22.55 22.19
C SER A 96 -3.38 -22.38 21.53
N ALA A 97 -4.46 -22.32 22.34
CA ALA A 97 -5.82 -22.10 21.87
C ALA A 97 -6.20 -20.61 21.81
N ASP A 98 -5.39 -19.72 22.39
CA ASP A 98 -5.70 -18.31 22.45
C ASP A 98 -5.59 -17.67 21.05
N THR A 99 -6.44 -16.68 20.81
CA THR A 99 -6.34 -15.77 19.68
C THR A 99 -6.23 -14.34 20.22
N PHE A 100 -5.22 -13.62 19.75
CA PHE A 100 -4.94 -12.25 20.19
C PHE A 100 -5.07 -11.30 19.01
N SER A 101 -5.74 -10.17 19.21
CA SER A 101 -5.92 -9.13 18.19
C SER A 101 -5.18 -7.88 18.64
N PHE A 102 -4.29 -7.38 17.78
CA PHE A 102 -3.48 -6.20 18.04
C PHE A 102 -3.66 -5.18 16.93
N VAL A 103 -4.01 -3.97 17.28
CA VAL A 103 -3.98 -2.85 16.33
C VAL A 103 -2.53 -2.41 16.18
N LEU A 104 -2.00 -2.41 14.96
CA LEU A 104 -0.60 -2.02 14.74
C LEU A 104 -0.41 -0.52 14.73
N ASP A 105 -1.43 0.21 14.26
CA ASP A 105 -1.43 1.67 14.17
C ASP A 105 -2.86 2.19 14.16
N GLU A 106 -3.26 2.83 15.26
CA GLU A 106 -4.64 3.33 15.41
C GLU A 106 -4.97 4.43 14.40
N ASP A 107 -3.97 5.16 13.87
CA ASP A 107 -4.18 6.20 12.83
C ASP A 107 -2.97 6.49 11.92
N GLN A 108 -1.78 5.94 12.19
CA GLN A 108 -0.55 6.50 11.60
C GLN A 108 -0.17 5.98 10.21
N LEU A 109 -0.57 4.76 9.82
CA LEU A 109 -0.15 4.22 8.52
C LEU A 109 -0.84 4.95 7.36
N ASP A 110 -0.02 5.30 6.36
CA ASP A 110 -0.48 5.86 5.10
C ASP A 110 -1.07 4.76 4.22
N GLU A 111 -2.05 5.12 3.39
CA GLU A 111 -2.78 4.17 2.58
C GLU A 111 -1.90 3.59 1.47
N GLY A 112 -1.87 2.27 1.34
CA GLY A 112 -1.16 1.57 0.28
C GLY A 112 -0.87 0.10 0.61
N TYR A 113 -0.05 -0.52 -0.23
CA TYR A 113 0.33 -1.91 -0.03
C TYR A 113 1.62 -2.00 0.76
N TYR A 114 1.61 -2.84 1.79
CA TYR A 114 2.77 -3.11 2.63
C TYR A 114 3.28 -4.51 2.36
N GLN A 115 4.60 -4.60 2.23
CA GLN A 115 5.31 -5.87 2.18
C GLN A 115 5.69 -6.23 3.62
N LEU A 116 5.04 -7.26 4.17
CA LEU A 116 5.18 -7.61 5.58
C LEU A 116 5.95 -8.90 5.80
N SER A 117 6.67 -8.89 6.91
CA SER A 117 7.31 -10.04 7.51
C SER A 117 6.98 -10.12 8.99
N ALA A 118 7.01 -11.34 9.49
CA ALA A 118 6.84 -11.62 10.89
C ALA A 118 7.80 -12.72 11.30
N LYS A 119 8.44 -12.54 12.46
CA LYS A 119 9.15 -13.62 13.15
C LYS A 119 8.59 -13.81 14.55
N ILE A 120 8.64 -15.05 15.02
CA ILE A 120 8.44 -15.38 16.42
C ILE A 120 9.81 -15.70 16.99
N ALA A 121 10.12 -15.09 18.11
CA ALA A 121 11.31 -15.40 18.88
C ALA A 121 10.95 -15.64 20.34
N LEU A 122 11.93 -16.05 21.12
CA LEU A 122 11.84 -16.13 22.57
C LEU A 122 12.60 -14.97 23.19
N VAL A 123 12.09 -14.45 24.30
CA VAL A 123 12.77 -13.43 25.09
C VAL A 123 12.92 -13.84 26.54
N SER A 124 14.01 -13.42 27.15
CA SER A 124 14.27 -13.59 28.58
C SER A 124 14.78 -12.31 29.25
N GLN A 125 14.37 -12.09 30.49
CA GLN A 125 14.98 -11.09 31.38
C GLN A 125 16.18 -11.67 32.15
N PHE A 126 16.41 -12.98 32.06
CA PHE A 126 17.45 -13.71 32.78
C PHE A 126 18.41 -14.35 31.78
N PRO A 127 19.13 -13.55 30.98
CA PRO A 127 19.94 -14.09 29.89
C PRO A 127 21.05 -15.04 30.34
N ASP A 128 21.50 -14.91 31.59
CA ASP A 128 22.53 -15.78 32.18
C ASP A 128 21.98 -17.17 32.57
N LEU A 129 20.65 -17.35 32.58
CA LEU A 129 19.98 -18.63 32.85
C LEU A 129 19.55 -19.37 31.57
N VAL A 130 19.82 -18.80 30.40
CA VAL A 130 19.38 -19.31 29.10
C VAL A 130 20.59 -19.59 28.21
N ASP A 131 20.73 -20.84 27.79
CA ASP A 131 21.75 -21.28 26.83
C ASP A 131 21.06 -21.65 25.50
N LEU A 132 20.74 -20.61 24.72
CA LEU A 132 20.12 -20.72 23.39
C LEU A 132 20.91 -19.88 22.38
N ASP A 133 21.02 -20.37 21.15
CA ASP A 133 21.66 -19.65 20.04
C ASP A 133 20.82 -18.43 19.58
N GLY A 134 21.50 -17.49 18.90
CA GLY A 134 20.87 -16.33 18.27
C GLY A 134 20.64 -15.12 19.18
N ARG A 135 21.51 -14.95 20.19
CA ARG A 135 21.42 -13.88 21.20
C ARG A 135 21.49 -12.49 20.55
N THR A 136 20.37 -11.81 20.47
CA THR A 136 20.27 -10.43 19.97
C THR A 136 19.65 -9.56 21.05
N ASN A 137 20.30 -8.44 21.40
CA ASN A 137 19.69 -7.46 22.29
C ASN A 137 18.67 -6.64 21.49
N ILE A 138 17.46 -6.50 22.01
CA ILE A 138 16.48 -5.58 21.43
C ILE A 138 16.90 -4.16 21.82
N ILE A 139 17.34 -3.34 20.84
CA ILE A 139 17.83 -1.98 21.08
C ILE A 139 16.71 -0.97 20.80
N GLN A 140 16.70 0.12 21.58
CA GLN A 140 15.64 1.13 21.71
C GLN A 140 15.19 1.82 20.41
N ALA A 141 15.99 1.76 19.35
CA ALA A 141 15.65 2.27 18.02
C ALA A 141 14.55 1.45 17.31
N ASP A 142 14.33 0.21 17.75
CA ASP A 142 13.50 -0.77 17.04
C ASP A 142 12.08 -0.90 17.60
N SER A 143 11.71 -0.16 18.66
CA SER A 143 10.50 -0.46 19.43
C SER A 143 9.50 0.70 19.52
N TYR A 144 8.38 0.55 18.83
CA TYR A 144 7.09 1.00 19.35
C TYR A 144 6.52 -0.17 20.18
N GLY A 145 6.70 -0.11 21.50
CA GLY A 145 6.34 -1.17 22.44
C GLY A 145 7.15 -1.03 23.73
N GLU A 146 6.59 -0.34 24.72
CA GLU A 146 7.31 0.01 25.96
C GLU A 146 7.65 -1.20 26.85
N ASP A 147 7.06 -2.37 26.58
CA ASP A 147 7.11 -3.55 27.48
C ASP A 147 8.19 -4.60 27.16
N VAL A 148 9.00 -4.42 26.11
CA VAL A 148 10.04 -5.39 25.70
C VAL A 148 11.46 -4.96 26.08
N ARG A 149 11.60 -3.79 26.70
CA ARG A 149 12.88 -3.23 27.10
C ARG A 149 13.59 -4.10 28.14
N GLY A 150 14.90 -4.30 27.94
CA GLY A 150 15.74 -5.05 28.88
C GLY A 150 15.64 -6.57 28.75
N PHE A 151 14.91 -7.05 27.75
CA PHE A 151 14.92 -8.46 27.38
C PHE A 151 16.00 -8.75 26.34
N VAL A 152 16.46 -10.00 26.34
CA VAL A 152 17.34 -10.54 25.30
C VAL A 152 16.53 -11.49 24.43
N GLU A 153 16.61 -11.31 23.12
CA GLU A 153 15.95 -12.15 22.10
C GLU A 153 16.83 -13.36 21.77
N TYR A 154 16.20 -14.53 21.66
CA TYR A 154 16.79 -15.82 21.35
C TYR A 154 15.93 -16.54 20.31
N SER A 155 16.57 -17.36 19.47
CA SER A 155 15.90 -18.36 18.62
C SER A 155 14.66 -17.83 17.87
N GLY A 156 14.89 -17.13 16.75
CA GLY A 156 13.84 -16.58 15.90
C GLY A 156 13.48 -17.48 14.71
N VAL A 157 12.19 -17.58 14.39
CA VAL A 157 11.68 -18.26 13.19
C VAL A 157 10.75 -17.32 12.43
N THR A 158 11.02 -17.13 11.14
CA THR A 158 10.14 -16.41 10.23
C THR A 158 8.86 -17.21 10.01
N VAL A 159 7.73 -16.56 10.29
CA VAL A 159 6.38 -17.15 10.21
C VAL A 159 5.55 -16.54 9.09
N ILE A 160 5.81 -15.27 8.77
CA ILE A 160 5.38 -14.62 7.53
C ILE A 160 6.63 -14.14 6.82
N ASN A 161 6.78 -14.51 5.57
CA ASN A 161 7.87 -14.03 4.72
C ASN A 161 7.44 -12.79 3.93
N GLU A 162 8.43 -12.03 3.45
CA GLU A 162 8.31 -10.77 2.70
C GLU A 162 7.48 -10.87 1.40
N THR A 163 6.88 -12.01 1.08
CA THR A 163 5.99 -12.16 -0.08
C THR A 163 4.55 -11.75 0.22
N SER A 164 4.20 -11.54 1.48
CA SER A 164 2.81 -11.24 1.86
C SER A 164 2.54 -9.74 1.71
N MET A 165 1.80 -9.41 0.66
CA MET A 165 1.32 -8.05 0.40
C MET A 165 -0.02 -7.85 1.10
N VAL A 166 -0.11 -6.83 1.94
CA VAL A 166 -1.34 -6.46 2.66
C VAL A 166 -1.73 -5.03 2.32
N GLY A 167 -3.02 -4.74 2.33
CA GLY A 167 -3.55 -3.42 2.03
C GLY A 167 -3.96 -2.65 3.28
N VAL A 168 -3.57 -1.38 3.34
CA VAL A 168 -4.09 -0.41 4.30
C VAL A 168 -4.95 0.60 3.54
N GLN A 169 -6.27 0.50 3.64
CA GLN A 169 -7.22 1.40 2.99
C GLN A 169 -8.22 1.95 4.01
N LYS A 170 -8.21 3.27 4.20
CA LYS A 170 -9.10 4.06 5.06
C LYS A 170 -10.18 4.78 4.22
N SER A 171 -9.79 5.19 3.02
CA SER A 171 -10.64 5.90 2.07
C SER A 171 -11.48 4.92 1.27
N LYS A 172 -12.67 5.35 0.85
CA LYS A 172 -13.49 4.56 -0.08
C LYS A 172 -12.80 4.47 -1.44
N THR A 173 -12.84 3.31 -2.08
CA THR A 173 -12.39 3.16 -3.46
C THR A 173 -13.17 4.07 -4.41
N THR A 174 -12.44 4.76 -5.29
CA THR A 174 -13.02 5.65 -6.29
C THR A 174 -12.51 5.35 -7.69
N LEU A 175 -13.35 5.57 -8.71
CA LEU A 175 -12.94 5.61 -10.11
C LEU A 175 -12.63 7.07 -10.49
N SER A 176 -11.36 7.43 -10.67
CA SER A 176 -10.95 8.81 -10.95
C SER A 176 -10.85 9.13 -12.45
N GLN A 177 -10.64 8.11 -13.29
CA GLN A 177 -10.51 8.29 -14.74
C GLN A 177 -11.09 7.10 -15.51
N ILE A 178 -11.73 7.38 -16.65
CA ILE A 178 -12.19 6.40 -17.62
C ILE A 178 -12.06 6.99 -19.03
N THR A 179 -11.20 6.38 -19.86
CA THR A 179 -10.84 6.89 -21.19
C THR A 179 -10.55 5.76 -22.18
N SER A 180 -10.63 6.05 -23.48
CA SER A 180 -10.24 5.15 -24.57
C SER A 180 -9.65 5.96 -25.73
N ASP A 181 -8.78 5.33 -26.52
CA ASP A 181 -8.25 5.89 -27.77
C ASP A 181 -9.33 6.01 -28.87
N LYS A 182 -10.46 5.30 -28.72
CA LYS A 182 -11.59 5.29 -29.66
C LYS A 182 -12.82 6.06 -29.19
N PHE A 183 -12.67 6.98 -28.24
CA PHE A 183 -13.76 7.89 -27.89
C PHE A 183 -14.19 8.73 -29.10
N ASN A 184 -15.49 8.68 -29.40
CA ASN A 184 -16.13 9.41 -30.50
C ASN A 184 -15.43 9.23 -31.87
N THR A 185 -14.77 8.09 -32.07
CA THR A 185 -14.04 7.76 -33.29
C THR A 185 -14.61 6.47 -33.84
N ASN A 186 -14.92 6.43 -35.14
CA ASN A 186 -15.47 5.23 -35.75
C ASN A 186 -14.53 4.03 -35.61
N ILE A 187 -15.11 2.86 -35.40
CA ILE A 187 -14.41 1.59 -35.18
C ILE A 187 -14.83 0.60 -36.27
N GLN A 188 -13.89 -0.21 -36.73
CA GLN A 188 -14.18 -1.37 -37.60
C GLN A 188 -14.10 -2.69 -36.81
N SER A 189 -14.84 -3.71 -37.25
CA SER A 189 -14.73 -5.05 -36.68
C SER A 189 -13.29 -5.56 -36.78
N GLY A 190 -12.75 -6.07 -35.67
CA GLY A 190 -11.36 -6.54 -35.56
C GLY A 190 -10.32 -5.42 -35.47
N GLU A 191 -10.72 -4.17 -35.26
CA GLU A 191 -9.79 -3.08 -34.97
C GLU A 191 -9.40 -3.08 -33.48
N PRO A 192 -8.13 -2.86 -33.11
CA PRO A 192 -7.74 -2.75 -31.70
C PRO A 192 -8.35 -1.52 -31.04
N ILE A 193 -8.84 -1.71 -29.81
CA ILE A 193 -9.33 -0.66 -28.92
C ILE A 193 -8.49 -0.72 -27.63
N SER A 194 -7.95 0.43 -27.20
CA SER A 194 -7.30 0.60 -25.92
C SER A 194 -8.29 1.15 -24.88
N PHE A 195 -8.35 0.51 -23.73
CA PHE A 195 -9.16 0.96 -22.59
C PHE A 195 -8.25 1.39 -21.43
N PHE A 196 -8.48 2.59 -20.89
CA PHE A 196 -7.70 3.17 -19.81
C PHE A 196 -8.63 3.62 -18.68
N TRP A 197 -8.40 3.12 -17.48
CA TRP A 197 -9.11 3.51 -16.27
C TRP A 197 -8.11 3.85 -15.16
N GLN A 198 -8.61 4.47 -14.10
CA GLN A 198 -7.83 4.64 -12.88
C GLN A 198 -8.75 4.50 -11.68
N PHE A 199 -8.54 3.45 -10.89
CA PHE A 199 -9.08 3.35 -9.55
C PHE A 199 -8.07 3.94 -8.56
N ALA A 200 -8.56 4.70 -7.58
CA ALA A 200 -7.83 4.97 -6.36
C ALA A 200 -8.37 4.03 -5.29
N GLY A 201 -7.60 2.98 -4.99
CA GLY A 201 -8.00 1.91 -4.09
C GLY A 201 -7.00 0.76 -4.08
N ILE A 202 -7.10 -0.09 -3.07
CA ILE A 202 -6.19 -1.20 -2.83
C ILE A 202 -7.01 -2.48 -2.96
N GLY A 203 -6.67 -3.34 -3.92
CA GLY A 203 -7.52 -4.41 -4.36
C GLY A 203 -7.01 -5.13 -5.61
N GLN A 204 -7.93 -5.81 -6.29
CA GLN A 204 -7.66 -6.56 -7.50
C GLN A 204 -8.63 -6.16 -8.61
N GLU A 205 -8.13 -6.15 -9.84
CA GLU A 205 -8.88 -5.83 -11.05
C GLU A 205 -9.16 -7.09 -11.86
N ARG A 206 -10.37 -7.16 -12.43
CA ARG A 206 -10.77 -8.18 -13.41
C ARG A 206 -11.41 -7.49 -14.59
N CYS A 207 -11.05 -7.90 -15.80
CA CYS A 207 -11.49 -7.26 -17.03
C CYS A 207 -12.37 -8.24 -17.81
N PHE A 208 -13.43 -7.73 -18.41
CA PHE A 208 -14.37 -8.49 -19.21
C PHE A 208 -14.65 -7.78 -20.52
N HIS A 209 -14.69 -8.55 -21.60
CA HIS A 209 -15.11 -8.08 -22.92
C HIS A 209 -16.28 -8.94 -23.38
N ASP A 210 -17.47 -8.34 -23.45
CA ASP A 210 -18.76 -9.04 -23.64
C ASP A 210 -18.92 -10.25 -22.69
N ASP A 211 -18.75 -10.00 -21.40
CA ASP A 211 -18.82 -10.99 -20.30
C ASP A 211 -17.75 -12.10 -20.35
N VAL A 212 -16.82 -12.07 -21.29
CA VAL A 212 -15.67 -12.97 -21.33
C VAL A 212 -14.49 -12.34 -20.58
N GLU A 213 -14.02 -13.02 -19.55
CA GLU A 213 -12.87 -12.56 -18.76
C GLU A 213 -11.58 -12.55 -19.59
N ILE A 214 -10.84 -11.45 -19.49
CA ILE A 214 -9.54 -11.25 -20.13
C ILE A 214 -8.44 -11.46 -19.10
N ALA A 215 -7.44 -12.26 -19.45
CA ALA A 215 -6.24 -12.43 -18.65
C ALA A 215 -5.40 -11.14 -18.65
N ASP A 216 -4.67 -10.89 -17.56
CA ASP A 216 -3.78 -9.72 -17.41
C ASP A 216 -4.52 -8.37 -17.48
N CYS A 217 -5.56 -8.23 -16.66
CA CYS A 217 -6.30 -6.98 -16.50
C CYS A 217 -5.43 -5.89 -15.87
N ALA A 218 -5.07 -4.89 -16.67
CA ALA A 218 -4.40 -3.68 -16.23
C ALA A 218 -4.77 -2.50 -17.15
N SER A 219 -4.81 -1.30 -16.60
CA SER A 219 -5.14 -0.09 -17.36
C SER A 219 -4.22 0.08 -18.57
N GLY A 220 -4.81 0.38 -19.74
CA GLY A 220 -4.12 0.39 -21.03
C GLY A 220 -4.18 -0.95 -21.78
N VAL A 221 -5.08 -1.85 -21.37
CA VAL A 221 -5.33 -3.10 -22.09
C VAL A 221 -5.88 -2.85 -23.49
N ASN A 222 -5.48 -3.71 -24.42
CA ASN A 222 -5.95 -3.71 -25.80
C ASN A 222 -6.83 -4.93 -26.05
N VAL A 223 -7.99 -4.71 -26.64
CA VAL A 223 -8.88 -5.78 -27.13
C VAL A 223 -9.18 -5.56 -28.60
N GLN A 224 -9.55 -6.62 -29.31
CA GLN A 224 -10.05 -6.50 -30.67
C GLN A 224 -11.54 -6.17 -30.63
N ALA A 225 -11.98 -5.19 -31.41
CA ALA A 225 -13.40 -4.90 -31.54
C ALA A 225 -14.13 -6.14 -32.07
N ASN A 226 -15.14 -6.59 -31.33
CA ASN A 226 -16.12 -7.55 -31.84
C ASN A 226 -16.93 -6.92 -33.00
N ASP A 227 -17.80 -7.71 -33.62
CA ASP A 227 -18.48 -7.30 -34.85
C ASP A 227 -19.36 -6.05 -34.66
N VAL A 228 -18.92 -4.92 -35.23
CA VAL A 228 -19.63 -3.63 -35.23
C VAL A 228 -20.19 -3.29 -36.62
N SER A 229 -20.40 -4.29 -37.48
CA SER A 229 -20.89 -4.09 -38.85
C SER A 229 -22.28 -3.44 -38.93
N HIS A 230 -23.04 -3.45 -37.82
CA HIS A 230 -24.34 -2.79 -37.68
C HIS A 230 -24.31 -1.78 -36.53
N GLU A 231 -24.81 -0.56 -36.75
CA GLU A 231 -24.84 0.50 -35.72
C GLU A 231 -25.63 0.12 -34.45
N SER A 232 -26.59 -0.81 -34.57
CA SER A 232 -27.36 -1.33 -33.43
C SER A 232 -26.61 -2.34 -32.58
N GLN A 233 -25.45 -2.82 -33.05
CA GLN A 233 -24.66 -3.82 -32.35
C GLN A 233 -23.74 -3.12 -31.34
N GLN A 234 -24.10 -3.29 -30.07
CA GLN A 234 -23.40 -2.70 -28.94
C GLN A 234 -22.64 -3.78 -28.19
N HIS A 235 -21.40 -3.47 -27.85
CA HIS A 235 -20.50 -4.30 -27.09
C HIS A 235 -20.08 -3.60 -25.82
N THR A 236 -19.61 -4.37 -24.85
CA THR A 236 -19.23 -3.88 -23.53
C THR A 236 -17.81 -4.30 -23.18
N PHE A 237 -17.08 -3.37 -22.57
CA PHE A 237 -15.85 -3.67 -21.86
C PHE A 237 -16.04 -3.21 -20.43
N ARG A 238 -15.81 -4.09 -19.46
CA ARG A 238 -16.06 -3.83 -18.05
C ARG A 238 -14.85 -4.22 -17.22
N VAL A 239 -14.47 -3.34 -16.30
CA VAL A 239 -13.46 -3.62 -15.29
C VAL A 239 -14.14 -3.64 -13.93
N GLU A 240 -14.03 -4.76 -13.24
CA GLU A 240 -14.42 -4.92 -11.85
C GLU A 240 -13.18 -4.74 -10.96
N PHE A 241 -13.21 -3.75 -10.08
CA PHE A 241 -12.22 -3.58 -9.01
C PHE A 241 -12.85 -4.04 -7.70
N THR A 242 -12.21 -4.97 -6.99
CA THR A 242 -12.61 -5.36 -5.63
C THR A 242 -11.51 -4.96 -4.66
N ASP A 243 -11.86 -4.09 -3.70
CA ASP A 243 -10.92 -3.60 -2.69
C ASP A 243 -10.60 -4.66 -1.62
N VAL A 244 -9.61 -4.38 -0.77
CA VAL A 244 -9.20 -5.28 0.32
C VAL A 244 -10.29 -5.53 1.37
N CYS A 245 -11.37 -4.75 1.34
CA CYS A 245 -12.54 -4.91 2.18
C CYS A 245 -13.73 -5.55 1.48
N GLY A 246 -13.53 -6.03 0.25
CA GLY A 246 -14.57 -6.68 -0.54
C GLY A 246 -15.58 -5.71 -1.13
N ASN A 247 -15.36 -4.39 -1.07
CA ASN A 247 -16.19 -3.45 -1.80
C ASN A 247 -15.80 -3.48 -3.28
N SER A 248 -16.80 -3.49 -4.15
CA SER A 248 -16.58 -3.47 -5.59
C SER A 248 -16.86 -2.10 -6.19
N LYS A 249 -16.07 -1.74 -7.20
CA LYS A 249 -16.26 -0.58 -8.07
C LYS A 249 -16.07 -1.02 -9.52
N GLU A 250 -16.81 -0.41 -10.44
CA GLU A 250 -16.74 -0.77 -11.84
C GLU A 250 -16.36 0.41 -12.74
N ALA A 251 -15.61 0.11 -13.80
CA ALA A 251 -15.38 0.98 -14.94
C ALA A 251 -15.93 0.29 -16.19
N GLU A 252 -17.08 0.77 -16.67
CA GLU A 252 -17.78 0.20 -17.80
C GLU A 252 -17.72 1.13 -19.01
N TYR A 253 -17.46 0.52 -20.16
CA TYR A 253 -17.46 1.12 -21.48
C TYR A 253 -18.46 0.38 -22.34
N SER A 254 -19.10 1.12 -23.23
CA SER A 254 -19.84 0.52 -24.34
C SER A 254 -19.27 1.03 -25.65
N TYR A 255 -19.31 0.21 -26.69
CA TYR A 255 -18.88 0.64 -28.01
C TYR A 255 -19.75 0.08 -29.12
N THR A 256 -19.82 0.85 -30.20
CA THR A 256 -20.50 0.51 -31.45
C THR A 256 -19.57 0.91 -32.60
N GLN A 257 -20.06 0.86 -33.85
CA GLN A 257 -19.35 1.40 -35.01
C GLN A 257 -18.98 2.89 -34.86
N GLN A 258 -19.74 3.66 -34.07
CA GLN A 258 -19.55 5.10 -33.89
C GLN A 258 -18.44 5.44 -32.87
N GLY A 259 -17.92 4.44 -32.17
CA GLY A 259 -16.85 4.59 -31.20
C GLY A 259 -17.20 4.06 -29.82
N VAL A 260 -16.25 4.28 -28.90
CA VAL A 260 -16.39 3.95 -27.48
C VAL A 260 -17.06 5.10 -26.74
N GLN A 261 -17.88 4.77 -25.75
CA GLN A 261 -18.45 5.66 -24.76
C GLN A 261 -18.22 5.10 -23.36
N ALA A 262 -17.90 5.97 -22.40
CA ALA A 262 -17.90 5.61 -20.99
C ALA A 262 -19.33 5.50 -20.47
N VAL A 263 -19.67 4.36 -19.88
CA VAL A 263 -20.96 4.12 -19.21
C VAL A 263 -20.86 4.49 -17.74
N SER A 264 -19.78 4.07 -17.09
CA SER A 264 -19.50 4.42 -15.70
C SER A 264 -19.14 5.89 -15.54
N LYS A 265 -19.61 6.49 -14.44
CA LYS A 265 -19.24 7.86 -14.06
C LYS A 265 -18.02 7.82 -13.15
N VAL A 266 -17.06 8.70 -13.43
CA VAL A 266 -15.97 8.95 -12.49
C VAL A 266 -16.53 9.57 -11.20
N ASP A 267 -15.97 9.17 -10.08
CA ASP A 267 -16.31 9.75 -8.79
C ASP A 267 -15.71 11.15 -8.70
N TYR A 268 -16.47 12.08 -8.14
CA TYR A 268 -15.94 13.40 -7.83
C TYR A 268 -15.06 13.30 -6.59
N ILE A 269 -13.75 13.46 -6.77
CA ILE A 269 -12.82 13.68 -5.66
C ILE A 269 -12.76 15.20 -5.45
N PRO A 270 -13.33 15.78 -4.38
CA PRO A 270 -13.07 17.17 -4.08
C PRO A 270 -11.56 17.31 -3.87
N VAL A 271 -10.91 18.06 -4.75
CA VAL A 271 -9.50 18.42 -4.57
C VAL A 271 -9.45 19.25 -3.29
N VAL A 272 -9.02 18.65 -2.19
CA VAL A 272 -8.59 19.40 -1.02
C VAL A 272 -7.29 20.06 -1.45
N SER A 273 -7.38 21.32 -1.81
CA SER A 273 -6.25 22.15 -2.21
C SER A 273 -5.40 22.47 -0.98
N ASP A 274 -4.67 21.48 -0.47
CA ASP A 274 -3.49 21.70 0.36
C ASP A 274 -2.25 21.55 -0.53
N ASN A 275 -1.85 22.68 -1.14
CA ASN A 275 -0.52 22.99 -1.64
C ASN A 275 0.27 21.91 -2.42
N LEU A 276 -0.37 21.17 -3.33
CA LEU A 276 0.34 20.47 -4.40
C LEU A 276 0.38 21.33 -5.66
N GLN A 277 1.50 22.05 -5.85
CA GLN A 277 1.86 22.59 -7.16
C GLN A 277 2.10 21.42 -8.12
N LEU A 278 1.09 21.10 -8.92
CA LEU A 278 1.24 20.27 -10.11
C LEU A 278 2.27 20.93 -11.06
N PRO A 279 3.29 20.22 -11.56
CA PRO A 279 4.15 20.76 -12.59
C PRO A 279 3.29 21.05 -13.83
N ALA A 280 3.37 22.28 -14.34
CA ALA A 280 2.67 22.71 -15.53
C ALA A 280 2.92 21.73 -16.68
N ALA A 281 1.85 21.11 -17.18
CA ALA A 281 1.90 20.34 -18.41
C ALA A 281 2.50 21.22 -19.51
N VAL A 282 3.63 20.81 -20.06
CA VAL A 282 4.23 21.41 -21.25
C VAL A 282 3.28 21.14 -22.41
N ALA A 283 2.33 22.06 -22.61
CA ALA A 283 1.50 22.12 -23.79
C ALA A 283 2.42 22.42 -24.99
N LYS A 284 2.88 21.37 -25.68
CA LYS A 284 3.39 21.53 -27.05
C LYS A 284 2.20 21.88 -27.94
N GLN A 285 1.97 23.18 -28.12
CA GLN A 285 1.09 23.68 -29.18
C GLN A 285 1.58 23.16 -30.54
N PRO A 286 0.71 22.57 -31.38
CA PRO A 286 0.99 22.40 -32.79
C PRO A 286 0.80 23.75 -33.49
N ARG A 287 1.89 24.47 -33.78
CA ARG A 287 1.85 25.65 -34.66
C ARG A 287 2.03 25.21 -36.11
N ASN A 288 0.91 25.10 -36.83
CA ASN A 288 0.92 25.28 -38.28
C ASN A 288 0.45 26.71 -38.60
N SER A 289 1.33 27.54 -39.14
CA SER A 289 1.17 28.13 -40.49
C SER A 289 2.01 29.40 -40.69
N ALA A 290 2.62 29.42 -41.87
CA ALA A 290 2.86 30.56 -42.75
C ALA A 290 3.89 31.63 -42.36
N ALA A 291 4.86 31.76 -43.28
CA ALA A 291 5.90 32.77 -43.35
C ALA A 291 5.37 34.19 -43.57
N ALA A 292 6.10 35.17 -43.03
CA ALA A 292 6.30 36.47 -43.66
C ALA A 292 7.71 36.97 -43.32
N ALA A 293 8.39 37.47 -44.35
CA ALA A 293 9.77 37.92 -44.39
C ALA A 293 10.06 39.15 -43.49
N GLY A 294 11.35 39.36 -43.16
CA GLY A 294 11.89 40.43 -42.29
C GLY A 294 11.79 41.86 -42.86
N PRO A 295 12.69 42.83 -42.49
CA PRO A 295 14.01 42.67 -41.87
C PRO A 295 14.41 43.72 -40.78
N ALA A 296 15.59 43.46 -40.17
CA ALA A 296 16.67 44.37 -39.75
C ALA A 296 16.42 45.70 -38.99
N GLY A 297 17.19 45.91 -37.91
CA GLY A 297 17.83 47.22 -37.69
C GLY A 297 17.95 47.73 -36.25
N VAL A 298 19.16 47.60 -35.67
CA VAL A 298 19.96 48.71 -35.08
C VAL A 298 19.30 49.62 -34.00
N SER A 299 19.78 49.55 -32.75
CA SER A 299 20.56 50.64 -32.09
C SER A 299 20.54 50.56 -30.55
N ALA A 300 21.73 50.69 -29.98
CA ALA A 300 22.00 51.03 -28.60
C ALA A 300 21.80 52.55 -28.34
N ALA A 301 21.45 52.93 -27.11
CA ALA A 301 21.87 54.15 -26.38
C ALA A 301 20.89 54.40 -25.20
N LEU A 302 21.37 54.33 -23.95
CA LEU A 302 21.83 55.47 -23.12
C LEU A 302 20.67 56.27 -22.50
N LEU A 303 20.51 56.25 -21.17
CA LEU A 303 21.05 57.28 -20.27
C LEU A 303 20.56 57.11 -18.82
N MET A 304 21.53 57.26 -17.91
CA MET A 304 21.38 57.38 -16.47
C MET A 304 20.90 58.77 -16.05
N LEU A 305 20.06 58.77 -15.00
CA LEU A 305 20.05 59.60 -13.78
C LEU A 305 20.12 61.15 -13.82
N LEU A 306 19.20 61.69 -13.01
CA LEU A 306 19.32 62.83 -12.08
C LEU A 306 19.33 64.26 -12.64
N ALA A 307 18.24 64.98 -12.35
CA ALA A 307 18.31 66.30 -11.74
C ALA A 307 17.05 66.56 -10.91
N ALA A 308 17.27 66.98 -9.67
CA ALA A 308 16.26 67.33 -8.68
C ALA A 308 15.74 68.76 -8.88
N ALA A 309 14.51 68.96 -8.42
CA ALA A 309 13.97 70.12 -7.71
C ALA A 309 14.30 71.54 -8.21
N LEU A 310 13.25 72.25 -8.63
CA LEU A 310 12.89 73.60 -8.15
C LEU A 310 11.54 74.03 -8.77
N LEU A 311 10.55 74.25 -7.89
CA LEU A 311 9.26 74.94 -8.07
C LEU A 311 8.20 74.30 -8.99
#